data_AF-A0A8J3BQI8-F1
#
_entry.id   AF-A0A8J3BQI8-F1
#
_cell.length_a   1.000
_cell.length_b   1.000
_cell.length_c   1.000
_cell.angle_alpha   90.00
_cell.angle_beta   90.00
_cell.angle_gamma   90.00
#
_symmetry.space_group_name_H-M   'P 1'
#
loop_
_entity.id
_entity.type
_entity.pdbx_description
1 polymer ?
#
loop_
_entity_poly.entity_id
_entity_poly.type
_entity_poly.pdbx_seq_one_letter_code
_entity_poly.pdbx_strand_id
1 'polypeptide(L)'
;MSRHHAAAPGTAPAAARPASALPARGAAAAAPRASSPHATLPPATLPPATLPPAEPLPAGPLRCAALPPAAPARTGAPRATAPRATPRRAVLGAVGLAALAGVGGCGLFRDDPAPPHPLAPLLAETDALVAAYGRTMAAQPALAARLEPVHAAHTAHAAALRAAIGAGAGTPAPDAGAAAPGVAALRRAEQAAQRAAAAACLSADGVRATLLGEIAAARATHLEVLP
;
A
#
# COMPACT_ATOMS: atom_id res chain seq x y z
N MET A 1 22.60 -27.36 -52.11
CA MET A 1 22.11 -26.30 -51.20
C MET A 1 22.58 -26.64 -49.79
N SER A 2 23.70 -26.02 -49.42
CA SER A 2 24.51 -26.34 -48.24
C SER A 2 23.77 -25.98 -46.95
N ARG A 3 23.64 -26.95 -46.04
CA ARG A 3 23.11 -26.74 -44.68
C ARG A 3 24.27 -26.40 -43.75
N HIS A 4 24.34 -25.14 -43.33
CA HIS A 4 25.25 -24.71 -42.26
C HIS A 4 24.70 -25.17 -40.90
N HIS A 5 25.44 -26.04 -40.23
CA HIS A 5 25.28 -26.35 -38.80
C HIS A 5 25.82 -25.17 -37.98
N ALA A 6 24.95 -24.54 -37.18
CA ALA A 6 25.34 -23.56 -36.18
C ALA A 6 25.46 -24.26 -34.81
N ALA A 7 26.67 -24.21 -34.26
CA ALA A 7 27.03 -24.73 -32.94
C ALA A 7 26.45 -23.84 -31.82
N ALA A 8 25.90 -24.48 -30.78
CA ALA A 8 25.45 -23.81 -29.57
C ALA A 8 26.64 -23.53 -28.62
N PRO A 9 26.74 -22.35 -27.99
CA PRO A 9 27.79 -22.07 -27.01
C PRO A 9 27.48 -22.68 -25.64
N GLY A 10 28.55 -23.18 -25.03
CA GLY A 10 28.59 -23.99 -23.81
C GLY A 10 28.07 -23.32 -22.54
N THR A 11 27.45 -24.15 -21.72
CA THR A 11 27.14 -23.93 -20.31
C THR A 11 28.43 -23.92 -19.48
N ALA A 12 28.70 -22.81 -18.79
CA ALA A 12 29.77 -22.71 -17.81
C ALA A 12 29.32 -23.30 -16.44
N PRO A 13 30.23 -23.93 -15.67
CA PRO A 13 29.90 -24.53 -14.38
C PRO A 13 29.76 -23.52 -13.25
N ALA A 14 28.81 -23.81 -12.36
CA ALA A 14 28.53 -23.07 -11.14
C ALA A 14 29.71 -23.13 -10.16
N ALA A 15 30.30 -21.97 -9.84
CA ALA A 15 31.28 -21.84 -8.78
C ALA A 15 30.60 -21.92 -7.40
N ALA A 16 31.01 -22.91 -6.61
CA ALA A 16 30.65 -23.08 -5.21
C ALA A 16 31.11 -21.86 -4.39
N ARG A 17 30.21 -21.29 -3.58
CA ARG A 17 30.55 -20.23 -2.61
C ARG A 17 31.03 -20.87 -1.30
N PRO A 18 32.13 -20.38 -0.70
CA PRO A 18 32.61 -20.88 0.59
C PRO A 18 31.71 -20.45 1.74
N ALA A 19 31.55 -21.36 2.71
CA ALA A 19 30.92 -21.14 4.00
C ALA A 19 31.75 -20.15 4.84
N SER A 20 31.22 -18.97 5.08
CA SER A 20 31.79 -18.04 6.06
C SER A 20 31.37 -18.47 7.47
N ALA A 21 32.38 -18.79 8.26
CA ALA A 21 32.30 -19.16 9.66
C ALA A 21 31.63 -18.08 10.53
N LEU A 22 30.79 -18.52 11.46
CA LEU A 22 30.33 -17.75 12.61
C LEU A 22 31.51 -17.48 13.57
N PRO A 23 31.71 -16.24 14.04
CA PRO A 23 32.44 -16.03 15.29
C PRO A 23 31.52 -16.27 16.50
N ALA A 24 32.06 -17.02 17.46
CA ALA A 24 31.50 -17.28 18.76
C ALA A 24 31.21 -15.99 19.52
N ARG A 25 29.98 -15.85 20.02
CA ARG A 25 29.60 -14.80 20.97
C ARG A 25 30.19 -15.14 22.35
N GLY A 26 31.19 -14.36 22.76
CA GLY A 26 31.70 -14.33 24.11
C GLY A 26 30.63 -13.89 25.10
N ALA A 27 30.57 -14.60 26.23
CA ALA A 27 29.77 -14.27 27.39
C ALA A 27 30.28 -12.95 28.01
N ALA A 28 29.46 -11.90 27.96
CA ALA A 28 29.69 -10.69 28.75
C ALA A 28 29.00 -10.85 30.10
N ALA A 29 29.81 -10.86 31.15
CA ALA A 29 29.41 -10.93 32.54
C ALA A 29 28.43 -9.79 32.91
N ALA A 30 27.37 -10.16 33.61
CA ALA A 30 26.41 -9.26 34.20
C ALA A 30 27.07 -8.42 35.31
N ALA A 31 27.18 -7.12 35.10
CA ALA A 31 27.49 -6.17 36.16
C ALA A 31 26.22 -5.84 36.97
N PRO A 32 26.32 -5.66 38.31
CA PRO A 32 25.20 -5.33 39.16
C PRO A 32 24.66 -3.92 38.84
N ARG A 33 23.36 -3.83 38.58
CA ARG A 33 22.63 -2.56 38.42
C ARG A 33 22.62 -1.83 39.76
N ALA A 34 23.36 -0.72 39.86
CA ALA A 34 23.16 0.24 40.93
C ALA A 34 21.79 0.90 40.77
N SER A 35 20.96 0.79 41.81
CA SER A 35 19.71 1.54 41.95
C SER A 35 20.00 3.04 41.89
N SER A 36 19.54 3.70 40.83
CA SER A 36 19.47 5.16 40.80
C SER A 36 18.32 5.62 41.71
N PRO A 37 18.53 6.58 42.62
CA PRO A 37 17.44 7.17 43.39
C PRO A 37 16.52 7.94 42.44
N HIS A 38 15.23 7.59 42.49
CA HIS A 38 14.16 8.30 41.82
C HIS A 38 14.13 9.74 42.36
N ALA A 39 14.67 10.69 41.60
CA ALA A 39 14.48 12.10 41.87
C ALA A 39 13.01 12.43 41.54
N THR A 40 12.18 12.54 42.58
CA THR A 40 10.83 13.10 42.49
C THR A 40 10.96 14.56 42.06
N LEU A 41 10.76 14.82 40.76
CA LEU A 41 10.62 16.19 40.27
C LEU A 41 9.29 16.75 40.79
N PRO A 42 9.27 17.98 41.32
CA PRO A 42 8.03 18.64 41.70
C PRO A 42 7.14 18.85 40.46
N PRO A 43 5.81 18.85 40.63
CA PRO A 43 4.90 19.09 39.53
C PRO A 43 5.20 20.45 38.89
N ALA A 44 5.47 20.44 37.58
CA ALA A 44 5.60 21.66 36.80
C ALA A 44 4.23 22.35 36.74
N THR A 45 4.08 23.43 37.51
CA THR A 45 2.94 24.34 37.39
C THR A 45 3.08 25.08 36.06
N LEU A 46 2.43 24.57 35.02
CA LEU A 46 2.33 25.29 33.75
C LEU A 46 1.49 26.55 33.98
N PRO A 47 1.95 27.74 33.55
CA PRO A 47 1.12 28.94 33.59
C PRO A 47 -0.13 28.72 32.74
N PRO A 48 -1.28 29.32 33.12
CA PRO A 48 -2.49 29.25 32.31
C PRO A 48 -2.16 29.76 30.90
N ALA A 49 -2.43 28.91 29.90
CA ALA A 49 -2.33 29.31 28.51
C ALA A 49 -3.35 30.43 28.27
N THR A 50 -2.86 31.67 28.18
CA THR A 50 -3.62 32.79 27.65
C THR A 50 -3.87 32.49 26.18
N LEU A 51 -5.00 31.84 25.87
CA LEU A 51 -5.47 31.71 24.51
C LEU A 51 -5.70 33.13 23.97
N PRO A 52 -5.12 33.49 22.81
CA PRO A 52 -5.47 34.74 22.16
C PRO A 52 -6.98 34.76 21.91
N PRO A 53 -7.63 35.94 21.98
CA PRO A 53 -9.04 36.05 21.66
C PRO A 53 -9.27 35.43 20.28
N ALA A 54 -10.26 34.54 20.19
CA ALA A 54 -10.67 33.93 18.94
C ALA A 54 -11.11 35.06 18.00
N GLU A 55 -10.26 35.42 17.04
CA GLU A 55 -10.66 36.31 15.97
C GLU A 55 -11.84 35.65 15.23
N PRO A 56 -12.95 36.37 15.04
CA PRO A 56 -14.08 35.85 14.28
C PRO A 56 -13.61 35.57 12.86
N LEU A 57 -13.62 34.29 12.48
CA LEU A 57 -13.36 33.86 11.12
C LEU A 57 -14.26 34.66 10.17
N PRO A 58 -13.71 35.28 9.11
CA PRO A 58 -14.50 36.04 8.17
C PRO A 58 -15.53 35.11 7.53
N ALA A 59 -16.81 35.43 7.72
CA ALA A 59 -17.93 34.86 7.00
C ALA A 59 -17.92 35.33 5.54
N GLY A 60 -16.85 34.99 4.82
CA GLY A 60 -16.79 35.10 3.37
C GLY A 60 -17.35 33.83 2.75
N PRO A 61 -18.12 33.90 1.65
CA PRO A 61 -18.48 32.71 0.91
C PRO A 61 -17.18 32.01 0.49
N LEU A 62 -17.05 30.73 0.82
CA LEU A 62 -16.04 29.85 0.24
C LEU A 62 -16.26 29.86 -1.27
N ARG A 63 -15.59 30.79 -1.95
CA ARG A 63 -15.47 30.78 -3.40
C ARG A 63 -14.65 29.55 -3.70
N CYS A 64 -15.33 28.48 -4.13
CA CYS A 64 -14.70 27.47 -4.95
C CYS A 64 -14.01 28.22 -6.09
N ALA A 65 -12.70 28.42 -5.98
CA ALA A 65 -11.90 28.86 -7.10
C ALA A 65 -12.04 27.74 -8.12
N ALA A 66 -12.94 27.95 -9.08
CA ALA A 66 -13.02 27.12 -10.27
C ALA A 66 -11.61 27.09 -10.85
N LEU A 67 -10.97 25.93 -10.78
CA LEU A 67 -9.76 25.68 -11.55
C LEU A 67 -10.06 26.11 -12.99
N PRO A 68 -9.18 26.89 -13.64
CA PRO A 68 -9.35 27.18 -15.05
C PRO A 68 -9.47 25.85 -15.80
N PRO A 69 -10.38 25.74 -16.79
CA PRO A 69 -10.45 24.54 -17.62
C PRO A 69 -9.06 24.32 -18.23
N ALA A 70 -8.46 23.17 -17.93
CA ALA A 70 -7.22 22.75 -18.55
C ALA A 70 -7.42 22.82 -20.07
N ALA A 71 -6.57 23.61 -20.75
CA ALA A 71 -6.57 23.69 -22.19
C ALA A 71 -6.46 22.28 -22.78
N PRO A 72 -7.21 21.94 -23.86
CA PRO A 72 -7.08 20.65 -24.49
C PRO A 72 -5.66 20.51 -25.05
N ALA A 73 -4.87 19.64 -24.42
CA ALA A 73 -3.62 19.19 -24.99
C ALA A 73 -3.93 18.54 -26.34
N ARG A 74 -3.55 19.24 -27.41
CA ARG A 74 -3.68 18.82 -28.80
C ARG A 74 -2.80 17.58 -28.98
N THR A 75 -3.39 16.42 -28.76
CA THR A 75 -2.76 15.11 -28.96
C THR A 75 -2.52 14.94 -30.45
N GLY A 76 -1.25 15.04 -30.86
CA GLY A 76 -0.84 14.64 -32.20
C GLY A 76 -1.14 13.16 -32.38
N ALA A 77 -1.93 12.83 -33.40
CA ALA A 77 -2.27 11.47 -33.75
C ALA A 77 -0.99 10.70 -34.16
N PRO A 78 -0.68 9.54 -33.54
CA PRO A 78 0.29 8.63 -34.11
C PRO A 78 -0.31 7.99 -35.37
N ARG A 79 0.44 8.09 -36.47
CA ARG A 79 0.18 7.47 -37.77
C ARG A 79 0.12 5.95 -37.58
N ALA A 80 -1.09 5.38 -37.60
CA ALA A 80 -1.30 3.94 -37.56
C ALA A 80 -0.90 3.31 -38.90
N THR A 81 0.21 2.59 -38.91
CA THR A 81 0.52 1.60 -39.95
C THR A 81 -0.36 0.37 -39.73
N ALA A 82 -1.16 0.03 -40.74
CA ALA A 82 -2.07 -1.11 -40.74
C ALA A 82 -1.31 -2.45 -40.64
N PRO A 83 -1.73 -3.39 -39.76
CA PRO A 83 -1.35 -4.79 -39.88
C PRO A 83 -2.23 -5.50 -40.91
N ARG A 84 -1.58 -6.33 -41.74
CA ARG A 84 -2.19 -7.21 -42.74
C ARG A 84 -3.16 -8.19 -42.08
N ALA A 85 -4.33 -8.34 -42.69
CA ALA A 85 -5.32 -9.35 -42.36
C ALA A 85 -4.77 -10.77 -42.62
N THR A 86 -4.92 -11.66 -41.65
CA THR A 86 -4.65 -13.09 -41.79
C THR A 86 -5.98 -13.86 -41.72
N PRO A 87 -6.28 -14.75 -42.68
CA PRO A 87 -7.61 -15.36 -42.81
C PRO A 87 -7.85 -16.51 -41.84
N ARG A 88 -9.11 -16.59 -41.41
CA ARG A 88 -9.74 -17.69 -40.65
C ARG A 88 -9.69 -19.00 -41.44
N ARG A 89 -9.14 -20.07 -40.87
CA ARG A 89 -9.46 -21.46 -41.21
C ARG A 89 -9.24 -22.41 -40.02
N ALA A 90 -10.38 -22.89 -39.53
CA ALA A 90 -10.70 -24.22 -39.00
C ALA A 90 -9.64 -25.05 -38.26
N VAL A 91 -9.95 -25.43 -37.01
CA VAL A 91 -10.00 -26.84 -36.59
C VAL A 91 -11.20 -27.06 -35.66
N LEU A 92 -12.13 -27.88 -36.13
CA LEU A 92 -13.22 -28.53 -35.39
C LEU A 92 -12.69 -29.86 -34.80
N GLY A 93 -13.19 -30.24 -33.62
CA GLY A 93 -13.12 -31.60 -33.06
C GLY A 93 -12.62 -31.62 -31.61
N ALA A 94 -13.21 -32.32 -30.65
CA ALA A 94 -14.40 -33.17 -30.63
C ALA A 94 -14.86 -33.36 -29.18
N VAL A 95 -16.18 -33.46 -29.02
CA VAL A 95 -16.97 -34.23 -28.04
C VAL A 95 -16.25 -34.92 -26.88
N GLY A 96 -16.70 -34.59 -25.66
CA GLY A 96 -16.62 -35.45 -24.48
C GLY A 96 -17.85 -35.22 -23.59
N LEU A 97 -18.92 -35.98 -23.85
CA LEU A 97 -20.13 -36.03 -23.05
C LEU A 97 -19.88 -36.95 -21.84
N ALA A 98 -19.97 -36.42 -20.62
CA ALA A 98 -20.27 -37.23 -19.44
C ALA A 98 -21.18 -36.42 -18.52
N ALA A 99 -22.46 -36.74 -18.60
CA ALA A 99 -23.52 -36.22 -17.75
C ALA A 99 -23.38 -36.77 -16.33
N LEU A 100 -23.53 -35.90 -15.34
CA LEU A 100 -24.33 -36.20 -14.15
C LEU A 100 -25.13 -34.94 -13.80
N ALA A 101 -26.41 -34.99 -14.14
CA ALA A 101 -27.42 -34.17 -13.50
C ALA A 101 -27.45 -34.55 -12.02
N GLY A 102 -26.90 -33.69 -11.16
CA GLY A 102 -27.22 -33.67 -9.74
C GLY A 102 -28.46 -32.82 -9.51
N VAL A 103 -29.63 -33.35 -9.83
CA VAL A 103 -30.91 -32.82 -9.31
C VAL A 103 -31.11 -33.48 -7.96
N GLY A 104 -31.12 -32.69 -6.88
CA GLY A 104 -31.48 -33.15 -5.54
C GLY A 104 -30.30 -33.34 -4.58
N GLY A 105 -29.91 -32.26 -3.92
CA GLY A 105 -29.07 -32.31 -2.72
C GLY A 105 -29.23 -31.01 -1.93
N CYS A 106 -29.90 -31.07 -0.79
CA CYS A 106 -30.22 -29.97 0.11
C CYS A 106 -29.00 -29.07 0.41
N GLY A 107 -28.93 -27.90 -0.22
CA GLY A 107 -27.94 -26.85 0.08
C GLY A 107 -28.39 -25.88 1.17
N LEU A 108 -29.17 -26.32 2.16
CA LEU A 108 -29.72 -25.47 3.23
C LEU A 108 -28.66 -25.02 4.27
N PHE A 109 -27.38 -25.37 4.05
CA PHE A 109 -26.25 -25.04 4.93
C PHE A 109 -24.96 -24.66 4.17
N ARG A 110 -25.07 -24.13 2.94
CA ARG A 110 -23.91 -23.50 2.30
C ARG A 110 -24.03 -21.99 2.41
N ASP A 111 -23.61 -21.48 3.57
CA ASP A 111 -23.15 -20.11 3.71
C ASP A 111 -21.84 -19.99 2.92
N ASP A 112 -21.93 -19.87 1.59
CA ASP A 112 -20.77 -19.44 0.82
C ASP A 112 -20.42 -18.02 1.28
N PRO A 113 -19.16 -17.77 1.68
CA PRO A 113 -18.78 -16.47 2.21
C PRO A 113 -19.05 -15.41 1.13
N ALA A 114 -19.70 -14.32 1.54
CA ALA A 114 -19.93 -13.18 0.65
C ALA A 114 -18.59 -12.75 0.02
N PRO A 115 -18.59 -12.39 -1.28
CA PRO A 115 -17.38 -11.96 -1.94
C PRO A 115 -16.79 -10.75 -1.20
N PRO A 116 -15.45 -10.65 -1.09
CA PRO A 116 -14.82 -9.56 -0.36
C PRO A 116 -15.16 -8.21 -0.98
N HIS A 117 -15.35 -7.21 -0.13
CA HIS A 117 -15.63 -5.85 -0.59
C HIS A 117 -14.50 -5.34 -1.51
N PRO A 118 -14.78 -4.66 -2.63
CA PRO A 118 -13.76 -4.23 -3.60
C PRO A 118 -12.67 -3.31 -3.02
N LEU A 119 -12.97 -2.60 -1.92
CA LEU A 119 -12.00 -1.76 -1.20
C LEU A 119 -11.16 -2.52 -0.15
N ALA A 120 -11.47 -3.78 0.15
CA ALA A 120 -10.77 -4.55 1.16
C ALA A 120 -9.25 -4.68 0.90
N PRO A 121 -8.77 -4.88 -0.35
CA PRO A 121 -7.33 -4.89 -0.62
C PRO A 121 -6.65 -3.56 -0.31
N LEU A 122 -7.30 -2.44 -0.63
CA LEU A 122 -6.76 -1.10 -0.37
C LEU A 122 -6.73 -0.80 1.13
N LEU A 123 -7.74 -1.25 1.89
CA LEU A 123 -7.74 -1.14 3.35
C LEU A 123 -6.58 -1.94 3.95
N ALA A 124 -6.39 -3.20 3.54
CA ALA A 124 -5.31 -4.05 4.04
C ALA A 124 -3.92 -3.44 3.75
N GLU A 125 -3.72 -2.87 2.56
CA GLU A 125 -2.49 -2.16 2.21
C GLU A 125 -2.29 -0.90 3.08
N THR A 126 -3.36 -0.14 3.33
CA THR A 126 -3.30 1.06 4.17
C THR A 126 -2.94 0.71 5.62
N ASP A 127 -3.53 -0.36 6.17
CA ASP A 127 -3.20 -0.86 7.50
C ASP A 127 -1.75 -1.36 7.59
N ALA A 128 -1.24 -2.01 6.52
CA ALA A 128 0.16 -2.39 6.44
C ALA A 128 1.09 -1.16 6.46
N LEU A 129 0.71 -0.05 5.81
CA LEU A 129 1.46 1.21 5.88
C LEU A 129 1.41 1.83 7.28
N VAL A 130 0.24 1.90 7.92
CA VAL A 130 0.12 2.37 9.32
C VAL A 130 1.09 1.60 10.22
N ALA A 131 1.06 0.26 10.14
CA ALA A 131 1.97 -0.58 10.93
C ALA A 131 3.45 -0.36 10.56
N ALA A 132 3.78 -0.21 9.28
CA ALA A 132 5.14 0.05 8.82
C ALA A 132 5.68 1.38 9.35
N TYR A 133 4.91 2.47 9.26
CA TYR A 133 5.27 3.78 9.79
C TYR A 133 5.46 3.73 11.30
N GLY A 134 4.52 3.11 12.04
CA GLY A 134 4.64 2.95 13.50
C GLY A 134 5.91 2.20 13.91
N ARG A 135 6.26 1.11 13.21
CA ARG A 135 7.51 0.38 13.46
C ARG A 135 8.75 1.22 13.11
N THR A 136 8.75 1.94 12.01
CA THR A 136 9.87 2.81 11.63
C THR A 136 10.06 3.94 12.65
N MET A 137 8.99 4.56 13.13
CA MET A 137 9.04 5.59 14.17
C MET A 137 9.61 5.06 15.49
N ALA A 138 9.20 3.86 15.90
CA ALA A 138 9.74 3.19 17.10
C ALA A 138 11.23 2.83 16.96
N ALA A 139 11.64 2.35 15.78
CA ALA A 139 13.02 1.96 15.52
C ALA A 139 13.97 3.15 15.24
N GLN A 140 13.44 4.28 14.78
CA GLN A 140 14.22 5.46 14.39
C GLN A 140 13.60 6.75 14.99
N PRO A 141 13.76 6.99 16.31
CA PRO A 141 13.14 8.13 16.99
C PRO A 141 13.49 9.49 16.38
N ALA A 142 14.68 9.62 15.79
CA ALA A 142 15.11 10.84 15.10
C ALA A 142 14.23 11.22 13.89
N LEU A 143 13.51 10.26 13.31
CA LEU A 143 12.58 10.50 12.21
C LEU A 143 11.13 10.67 12.66
N ALA A 144 10.80 10.37 13.93
CA ALA A 144 9.42 10.25 14.40
C ALA A 144 8.62 11.55 14.16
N ALA A 145 9.17 12.71 14.52
CA ALA A 145 8.49 14.00 14.33
C ALA A 145 8.16 14.30 12.85
N ARG A 146 8.98 13.83 11.91
CA ARG A 146 8.76 14.01 10.47
C ARG A 146 7.75 13.00 9.91
N LEU A 147 7.71 11.78 10.47
CA LEU A 147 6.84 10.71 10.01
C LEU A 147 5.45 10.74 10.64
N GLU A 148 5.29 11.36 11.82
CA GLU A 148 4.02 11.44 12.55
C GLU A 148 2.85 11.98 11.70
N PRO A 149 2.97 13.09 10.94
CA PRO A 149 1.85 13.57 10.14
C PRO A 149 1.41 12.58 9.05
N VAL A 150 2.37 11.82 8.49
CA VAL A 150 2.08 10.81 7.46
C VAL A 150 1.42 9.58 8.07
N HIS A 151 1.88 9.14 9.25
CA HIS A 151 1.26 8.06 10.00
C HIS A 151 -0.19 8.39 10.41
N ALA A 152 -0.42 9.62 10.89
CA ALA A 152 -1.75 10.12 11.20
C ALA A 152 -2.66 10.15 9.96
N ALA A 153 -2.15 10.63 8.82
CA ALA A 153 -2.90 10.62 7.56
C ALA A 153 -3.29 9.20 7.13
N HIS A 154 -2.38 8.22 7.18
CA HIS A 154 -2.70 6.82 6.88
C HIS A 154 -3.73 6.22 7.83
N THR A 155 -3.67 6.57 9.11
CA THR A 155 -4.68 6.16 10.10
C THR A 155 -6.07 6.72 9.74
N ALA A 156 -6.13 7.99 9.35
CA ALA A 156 -7.37 8.63 8.88
C ALA A 156 -7.90 7.99 7.58
N HIS A 157 -7.02 7.70 6.62
CA HIS A 157 -7.41 6.99 5.39
C HIS A 157 -7.96 5.59 5.69
N ALA A 158 -7.31 4.83 6.59
CA ALA A 158 -7.80 3.51 6.98
C ALA A 158 -9.19 3.60 7.64
N ALA A 159 -9.42 4.60 8.49
CA ALA A 159 -10.73 4.84 9.09
C ALA A 159 -11.80 5.18 8.04
N ALA A 160 -11.47 6.06 7.07
CA ALA A 160 -12.38 6.42 5.98
C ALA A 160 -12.71 5.21 5.07
N LEU A 161 -11.71 4.36 4.77
CA LEU A 161 -11.93 3.13 4.01
C LEU A 161 -12.82 2.15 4.76
N ARG A 162 -12.62 1.95 6.06
CA ARG A 162 -13.51 1.11 6.89
C ARG A 162 -14.94 1.64 6.88
N ALA A 163 -15.12 2.95 7.02
CA ALA A 163 -16.44 3.57 6.96
C ALA A 163 -17.11 3.35 5.60
N ALA A 164 -16.35 3.45 4.49
CA ALA A 164 -16.84 3.22 3.14
C ALA A 164 -17.19 1.74 2.87
N ILE A 165 -16.51 0.80 3.54
CA ILE A 165 -16.77 -0.64 3.43
C ILE A 165 -18.00 -1.06 4.24
N GLY A 166 -18.26 -0.40 5.38
CA GLY A 166 -19.33 -0.75 6.30
C GLY A 166 -19.03 -1.98 7.17
N ALA A 167 -19.99 -2.36 8.02
CA ALA A 167 -19.87 -3.52 8.89
C ALA A 167 -20.01 -4.81 8.07
N GLY A 168 -18.97 -5.65 8.05
CA GLY A 168 -19.01 -6.96 7.36
C GLY A 168 -17.72 -7.38 6.68
N ALA A 169 -16.75 -6.48 6.48
CA ALA A 169 -15.45 -6.88 5.95
C ALA A 169 -14.56 -7.45 7.06
N GLY A 170 -14.29 -8.75 6.98
CA GLY A 170 -13.19 -9.37 7.70
C GLY A 170 -11.90 -8.62 7.40
N THR A 171 -11.33 -7.99 8.42
CA THR A 171 -10.03 -7.32 8.31
C THR A 171 -8.96 -8.38 8.57
N PRO A 172 -8.05 -8.67 7.63
CA PRO A 172 -6.95 -9.57 7.91
C PRO A 172 -6.10 -9.00 9.05
N ALA A 173 -5.74 -9.85 10.01
CA ALA A 173 -4.94 -9.43 11.16
C ALA A 173 -3.53 -8.99 10.69
N PRO A 174 -2.98 -7.91 11.26
CA PRO A 174 -1.64 -7.46 10.93
C PRO A 174 -0.58 -8.45 11.45
N ASP A 175 0.47 -8.69 10.66
CA ASP A 175 1.62 -9.49 11.05
C ASP A 175 2.45 -8.78 12.14
N ALA A 176 2.22 -9.17 13.39
CA ALA A 176 2.86 -8.56 14.57
C ALA A 176 4.39 -8.80 14.68
N GLY A 177 4.97 -9.65 13.82
CA GLY A 177 6.40 -10.02 13.85
C GLY A 177 7.28 -9.29 12.81
N ALA A 178 6.73 -8.41 11.98
CA ALA A 178 7.49 -7.77 10.92
C ALA A 178 8.53 -6.79 11.48
N ALA A 179 9.77 -6.82 10.94
CA ALA A 179 10.79 -5.85 11.29
C ALA A 179 10.41 -4.43 10.82
N ALA A 180 11.03 -3.42 11.43
CA ALA A 180 10.89 -2.03 10.98
C ALA A 180 11.53 -1.86 9.59
N PRO A 181 10.78 -1.36 8.58
CA PRO A 181 11.37 -1.09 7.28
C PRO A 181 12.30 0.12 7.34
N GLY A 182 13.38 0.07 6.56
CA GLY A 182 14.19 1.26 6.28
C GLY A 182 13.46 2.25 5.39
N VAL A 183 13.88 3.52 5.39
CA VAL A 183 13.23 4.61 4.65
C VAL A 183 13.05 4.30 3.16
N ALA A 184 14.05 3.72 2.50
CA ALA A 184 13.95 3.35 1.09
C ALA A 184 12.86 2.30 0.82
N ALA A 185 12.63 1.37 1.76
CA ALA A 185 11.56 0.40 1.66
C ALA A 185 10.19 1.06 1.90
N LEU A 186 10.11 2.00 2.84
CA LEU A 186 8.92 2.79 3.10
C LEU A 186 8.51 3.63 1.88
N ARG A 187 9.48 4.28 1.22
CA ARG A 187 9.25 5.04 -0.03
C ARG A 187 8.72 4.16 -1.16
N ARG A 188 9.26 2.95 -1.32
CA ARG A 188 8.76 1.99 -2.33
C ARG A 188 7.33 1.52 -2.01
N ALA A 189 7.05 1.26 -0.74
CA ALA A 189 5.70 0.90 -0.28
C ALA A 189 4.71 2.03 -0.56
N GLU A 190 5.04 3.26 -0.18
CA GLU A 190 4.21 4.45 -0.43
C GLU A 190 3.95 4.64 -1.93
N GLN A 191 4.98 4.48 -2.77
CA GLN A 191 4.84 4.62 -4.22
C GLN A 191 3.97 3.51 -4.85
N ALA A 192 4.09 2.28 -4.36
CA ALA A 192 3.22 1.18 -4.80
C ALA A 192 1.76 1.45 -4.41
N ALA A 193 1.57 1.89 -3.16
CA ALA A 193 0.28 2.21 -2.59
C ALA A 193 -0.39 3.41 -3.26
N GLN A 194 0.39 4.43 -3.66
CA GLN A 194 -0.09 5.55 -4.46
C GLN A 194 -0.64 5.08 -5.80
N ARG A 195 0.09 4.21 -6.51
CA ARG A 195 -0.35 3.66 -7.80
C ARG A 195 -1.59 2.79 -7.65
N ALA A 196 -1.65 1.96 -6.61
CA ALA A 196 -2.82 1.13 -6.32
C ALA A 196 -4.07 1.98 -6.05
N ALA A 197 -3.95 3.04 -5.24
CA ALA A 197 -5.04 3.97 -4.99
C ALA A 197 -5.49 4.71 -6.26
N ALA A 198 -4.54 5.16 -7.10
CA ALA A 198 -4.84 5.81 -8.37
C ALA A 198 -5.58 4.85 -9.34
N ALA A 199 -5.13 3.59 -9.44
CA ALA A 199 -5.81 2.59 -10.28
C ALA A 199 -7.22 2.27 -9.76
N ALA A 200 -7.39 2.17 -8.44
CA ALA A 200 -8.70 1.98 -7.82
C ALA A 200 -9.63 3.18 -8.08
N CYS A 201 -9.10 4.41 -8.00
CA CYS A 201 -9.84 5.64 -8.31
C CYS A 201 -10.41 5.62 -9.73
N LEU A 202 -9.62 5.18 -10.72
CA LEU A 202 -10.05 5.12 -12.13
C LEU A 202 -11.13 4.07 -12.39
N SER A 203 -11.28 3.08 -11.50
CA SER A 203 -12.26 1.99 -11.62
C SER A 203 -13.49 2.18 -10.72
N ALA A 204 -13.47 3.18 -9.83
CA ALA A 204 -14.52 3.44 -8.87
C ALA A 204 -15.59 4.39 -9.41
N ASP A 205 -16.78 4.34 -8.80
CA ASP A 205 -17.89 5.24 -9.10
C ASP A 205 -17.96 6.42 -8.12
N GLY A 206 -18.58 7.52 -8.58
CA GLY A 206 -19.06 8.65 -7.77
C GLY A 206 -18.22 8.99 -6.54
N VAL A 207 -18.83 8.83 -5.36
CA VAL A 207 -18.23 9.19 -4.06
C VAL A 207 -16.98 8.36 -3.75
N ARG A 208 -16.89 7.10 -4.20
CA ARG A 208 -15.70 6.26 -3.98
C ARG A 208 -14.51 6.75 -4.80
N ALA A 209 -14.74 7.21 -6.02
CA ALA A 209 -13.69 7.79 -6.85
C ALA A 209 -13.09 9.04 -6.18
N THR A 210 -13.90 9.91 -5.58
CA THR A 210 -13.41 11.08 -4.83
C THR A 210 -12.52 10.67 -3.66
N LEU A 211 -12.98 9.76 -2.78
CA LEU A 211 -12.19 9.28 -1.64
C LEU A 211 -10.86 8.65 -2.09
N LEU A 212 -10.89 7.79 -3.11
CA LEU A 212 -9.69 7.15 -3.65
C LEU A 212 -8.73 8.15 -4.31
N GLY A 213 -9.26 9.18 -4.96
CA GLY A 213 -8.48 10.28 -5.54
C GLY A 213 -7.75 11.10 -4.48
N GLU A 214 -8.44 11.43 -3.38
CA GLU A 214 -7.83 12.12 -2.23
C GLU A 214 -6.71 11.29 -1.60
N ILE A 215 -6.94 9.99 -1.38
CA ILE A 215 -5.92 9.07 -0.87
C ILE A 215 -4.73 9.01 -1.83
N ALA A 216 -4.97 8.89 -3.14
CA ALA A 216 -3.89 8.85 -4.14
C ALA A 216 -3.08 10.16 -4.17
N ALA A 217 -3.73 11.31 -4.05
CA ALA A 217 -3.07 12.61 -3.99
C ALA A 217 -2.24 12.78 -2.71
N ALA A 218 -2.78 12.41 -1.54
CA ALA A 218 -2.05 12.45 -0.28
C ALA A 218 -0.82 11.54 -0.31
N ARG A 219 -0.94 10.32 -0.84
CA ARG A 219 0.22 9.40 -0.99
C ARG A 219 1.29 9.95 -1.92
N ALA A 220 0.91 10.75 -2.93
CA ALA A 220 1.88 11.45 -3.77
C ALA A 220 2.63 12.53 -2.97
N THR A 221 1.96 13.33 -2.14
CA THR A 221 2.62 14.34 -1.29
C THR A 221 3.47 13.72 -0.18
N HIS A 222 3.11 12.53 0.30
CA HIS A 222 3.92 11.78 1.26
C HIS A 222 5.31 11.42 0.72
N LEU A 223 5.43 11.19 -0.59
CA LEU A 223 6.73 10.88 -1.22
C LEU A 223 7.70 12.08 -1.18
N GLU A 224 7.20 13.30 -1.07
CA GLU A 224 8.02 14.52 -0.95
C GLU A 224 8.57 14.67 0.48
N VAL A 225 7.86 14.16 1.48
CA VAL A 225 8.31 14.22 2.88
C VAL A 225 9.10 12.99 3.30
N LEU A 226 9.20 11.94 2.48
CA LEU A 226 10.11 10.81 2.76
C LEU A 226 11.54 11.13 2.30
N PRO A 227 12.56 10.97 3.18
CA PRO A 227 13.96 11.24 2.82
C PRO A 227 14.53 10.25 1.79
#